data_AF-A0A0F9ETS3-F1
#
_entry.id   AF-A0A0F9ETS3-F1
#
_cell.length_a   1.000
_cell.length_b   1.000
_cell.length_c   1.000
_cell.angle_alpha   90.00
_cell.angle_beta   90.00
_cell.angle_gamma   90.00
#
_symmetry.space_group_name_H-M   'P 1'
#
loop_
_entity.id
_entity.type
_entity.pdbx_description
1 polymer ?
#
loop_
_entity_poly.entity_id
_entity_poly.type
_entity_poly.pdbx_seq_one_letter_code
_entity_poly.pdbx_strand_id
1 'polypeptide(L)' 'MKPELHLGEYIFTNVENTEHISRSDILCEFKETEGTTIIIERKKADALGLKYDQITSWITLK' A
#
# COMPACT_ATOMS: atom_id res chain seq x y z
N MET A 1 19.19 -0.57 15.16
CA MET A 1 18.93 -0.19 13.76
C MET A 1 19.58 -1.20 12.82
N LYS A 2 19.01 -2.40 12.75
CA LYS A 2 19.34 -3.39 11.71
C LYS A 2 18.20 -3.39 10.69
N PRO A 3 18.40 -2.86 9.47
CA PRO A 3 17.37 -2.86 8.45
C PRO A 3 17.15 -4.27 7.91
N GLU A 4 15.89 -4.69 7.83
CA GLU A 4 15.46 -5.93 7.20
C GLU A 4 14.55 -5.60 6.02
N LEU A 5 14.93 -6.08 4.82
CA LEU A 5 14.16 -5.88 3.59
C LEU A 5 13.10 -6.97 3.46
N HIS A 6 11.85 -6.55 3.28
CA HIS A 6 10.76 -7.44 2.88
C HIS A 6 10.67 -7.47 1.36
N LEU A 7 10.86 -8.66 0.79
CA LEU A 7 10.81 -8.85 -0.65
C LEU A 7 9.40 -8.53 -1.17
N GLY A 8 9.33 -7.74 -2.23
CA GLY A 8 8.08 -7.32 -2.84
C GLY A 8 8.15 -5.88 -3.35
N GLU A 9 7.16 -5.55 -4.16
CA GLU A 9 6.92 -4.21 -4.66
C GLU A 9 5.64 -3.70 -4.02
N TYR A 10 5.71 -2.55 -3.36
CA TYR A 10 4.59 -1.96 -2.65
C TYR A 10 4.31 -0.59 -3.22
N ILE A 11 3.04 -0.24 -3.30
CA ILE A 11 2.60 1.08 -3.74
C ILE A 11 1.97 1.81 -2.58
N PHE A 12 2.06 3.13 -2.65
CA PHE A 12 1.38 4.06 -1.76
C PHE A 12 0.39 4.83 -2.63
N THR A 13 -0.89 4.72 -2.33
CA THR A 13 -1.94 5.41 -3.10
C THR A 13 -3.09 5.86 -2.23
N ASN A 14 -3.79 6.89 -2.69
CA ASN A 14 -5.00 7.40 -2.07
C ASN A 14 -6.23 6.86 -2.81
N VAL A 15 -7.22 6.41 -2.06
CA VAL A 15 -8.50 5.92 -2.56
C VAL A 15 -9.65 6.59 -1.81
N GLU A 16 -10.76 6.87 -2.50
CA GLU A 16 -11.94 7.49 -1.88
C GLU A 16 -12.53 6.60 -0.78
N ASN A 17 -12.62 5.29 -1.03
CA ASN A 17 -12.99 4.28 -0.05
C ASN A 17 -12.14 3.01 -0.20
N THR A 18 -12.12 2.19 0.85
CA THR A 18 -11.48 0.87 0.85
C THR A 18 -12.50 -0.28 0.78
N GLU A 19 -13.78 -0.01 0.49
CA GLU A 19 -14.86 -1.00 0.53
C GLU A 19 -14.66 -2.15 -0.46
N HIS A 20 -14.01 -1.88 -1.60
CA HIS A 20 -13.70 -2.87 -2.63
C HIS A 20 -12.32 -3.51 -2.46
N ILE A 21 -11.60 -3.17 -1.41
CA ILE A 21 -10.24 -3.63 -1.14
C ILE A 21 -10.28 -4.53 0.08
N SER A 22 -9.82 -5.76 -0.06
CA SER A 22 -9.75 -6.67 1.09
C SER A 22 -8.77 -6.12 2.12
N ARG A 23 -9.21 -6.00 3.37
CA ARG A 23 -8.36 -5.52 4.46
C ARG A 23 -7.12 -6.40 4.69
N SER A 24 -7.18 -7.67 4.33
CA SER A 24 -6.03 -8.58 4.38
C SER A 24 -4.96 -8.28 3.32
N ASP A 25 -5.30 -7.52 2.28
CA ASP A 25 -4.37 -7.11 1.23
C ASP A 25 -3.68 -5.79 1.55
N ILE A 26 -4.25 -5.02 2.48
CA ILE A 26 -3.74 -3.73 2.90
C ILE A 26 -2.69 -3.94 4.00
N LEU A 27 -1.45 -3.53 3.73
CA LEU A 27 -0.35 -3.57 4.69
C LEU A 27 -0.52 -2.48 5.77
N CYS A 28 -0.97 -1.30 5.35
CA CYS A 28 -1.23 -0.15 6.20
C CYS A 28 -2.29 0.73 5.54
N GLU A 29 -3.21 1.29 6.33
CA GLU A 29 -4.16 2.31 5.89
C GLU A 29 -4.27 3.40 6.94
N PHE A 30 -4.51 4.62 6.50
CA PHE A 30 -4.90 5.72 7.37
C PHE A 30 -5.81 6.69 6.63
N LYS A 31 -6.75 7.28 7.38
CA LYS A 31 -7.73 8.21 6.85
C LYS A 31 -7.19 9.63 6.90
N GLU A 32 -7.17 10.27 5.75
CA GLU A 32 -6.83 11.68 5.58
C GLU A 32 -8.10 12.47 5.23
N THR A 33 -7.99 13.79 5.15
CA THR A 33 -9.11 14.66 4.80
C THR A 33 -9.58 14.48 3.35
N GLU A 34 -8.67 14.14 2.46
CA GLU A 34 -8.86 13.96 1.02
C GLU A 34 -9.25 12.53 0.61
N GLY A 35 -9.10 11.54 1.50
CA GLY A 35 -9.36 10.13 1.19
C GLY A 35 -8.69 9.18 2.16
N THR A 36 -8.68 7.89 1.84
CA THR A 36 -7.93 6.87 2.60
C THR A 36 -6.67 6.53 1.86
N THR A 37 -5.53 6.70 2.52
CA THR A 37 -4.24 6.35 1.98
C THR A 37 -3.88 4.93 2.40
N ILE A 38 -3.50 4.10 1.43
CA ILE A 38 -3.23 2.69 1.61
C ILE A 38 -1.86 2.30 1.07
N ILE A 39 -1.27 1.30 1.72
CA ILE A 39 -0.06 0.60 1.28
C ILE A 39 -0.45 -0.83 0.96
N ILE A 40 -0.20 -1.27 -0.28
CA ILE A 40 -0.57 -2.60 -0.79
C ILE A 40 0.48 -3.10 -1.77
N GLU A 41 0.57 -4.42 -1.96
CA GLU A 41 1.41 -5.00 -3.01
C GLU A 41 1.00 -4.51 -4.40
N ARG A 42 1.98 -4.16 -5.23
CA ARG A 42 1.76 -3.65 -6.59
C ARG A 42 0.87 -4.56 -7.43
N LYS A 43 1.09 -5.87 -7.37
CA LYS A 43 0.29 -6.85 -8.15
C LYS A 43 -1.20 -6.80 -7.81
N LYS A 44 -1.54 -6.55 -6.54
CA LYS A 44 -2.92 -6.44 -6.10
C LYS A 44 -3.51 -5.09 -6.49
N ALA A 45 -2.73 -4.01 -6.38
CA ALA A 45 -3.11 -2.71 -6.91
C ALA A 45 -3.40 -2.75 -8.41
N ASP A 46 -2.56 -3.44 -9.19
CA ASP A 46 -2.75 -3.65 -10.62
C ASP A 46 -4.04 -4.44 -10.92
N ALA A 47 -4.30 -5.49 -10.15
CA ALA A 47 -5.53 -6.29 -10.30
C ALA A 47 -6.80 -5.51 -9.93
N LEU A 48 -6.71 -4.57 -8.99
CA LEU A 48 -7.78 -3.67 -8.57
C LEU A 48 -7.89 -2.41 -9.47
N GLY A 49 -6.97 -2.22 -10.42
CA GLY A 49 -6.95 -1.05 -11.30
C GLY A 49 -6.63 0.27 -10.58
N LEU A 50 -5.94 0.21 -9.44
CA LEU A 50 -5.57 1.38 -8.66
C LEU A 50 -4.50 2.19 -9.39
N LYS A 51 -4.66 3.51 -9.39
CA LYS A 51 -3.63 4.43 -9.90
C LYS A 51 -2.59 4.68 -8.80
N TYR A 52 -1.32 4.72 -9.17
CA TYR A 52 -0.21 5.05 -8.28
C TYR A 52 0.94 5.62 -9.11
N ASP A 53 1.74 6.49 -8.50
CA ASP A 53 2.84 7.18 -9.20
C ASP A 53 4.20 6.53 -8.97
N GLN A 54 4.35 5.76 -7.88
CA GLN A 54 5.65 5.23 -7.45
C GLN A 54 5.55 3.81 -6.92
N ILE A 55 6.61 3.04 -7.18
CA ILE A 55 6.84 1.71 -6.63
C ILE A 55 7.90 1.83 -5.54
N THR A 56 7.64 1.23 -4.39
CA THR A 56 8.48 1.30 -3.19
C THR A 56 8.85 -0.09 -2.68
N SER A 57 9.92 -0.16 -1.89
CA SER A 57 10.31 -1.36 -1.14
C SER A 57 10.00 -1.17 0.34
N TRP A 58 9.66 -2.26 1.01
CA TRP A 58 9.35 -2.26 2.44
C TRP A 58 10.56 -2.72 3.26
N ILE A 59 11.02 -1.87 4.18
CA ILE A 59 12.03 -2.23 5.18
C ILE A 59 11.45 -2.14 6.59
N THR A 60 11.89 -3.01 7.49
CA THR A 60 11.67 -2.88 8.93
C THR A 60 12.98 -2.51 9.61
N LEU A 61 12.91 -1.57 10.55
CA LEU A 61 14.05 -1.18 11.39
C LEU A 61 13.87 -1.81 12.78
N LYS A 62 14.74 -2.74 13.14
CA LYS A 62 14.85 -3.29 14.49
C LYS A 62 15.93 -2.60 15.31
#